data_AF-A0A7X8GP01-F1
#
_entry.id   AF-A0A7X8GP01-F1
#
_cell.length_a   1.000
_cell.length_b   1.000
_cell.length_c   1.000
_cell.angle_alpha   90.00
_cell.angle_beta   90.00
_cell.angle_gamma   90.00
#
_symmetry.space_group_name_H-M   'P 1'
#
loop_
_entity.id
_entity.type
_entity.pdbx_description
1 polymer ?
#
loop_
_entity_poly.entity_id
_entity_poly.type
_entity_poly.pdbx_seq_one_letter_code
_entity_poly.pdbx_strand_id
1 'polypeptide(L)' 'MLFGSFVEIGTQAIRKEAFDINDNLMLLLFGDFLGIPNPISYYTLELLPYVAEELVPWERRMQNRKTIVAEKAGQYDFG' A
#
# COMPACT_ATOMS: atom_id res chain seq x y z
N MET A 1 -28.56 -14.60 7.69
CA MET A 1 -27.11 -14.81 7.45
C MET A 1 -26.62 -14.10 6.17
N LEU A 2 -27.39 -14.08 5.07
CA LEU A 2 -26.97 -13.43 3.80
C LEU A 2 -26.67 -11.92 3.89
N PHE A 3 -27.42 -11.13 4.66
CA PHE A 3 -27.21 -9.68 4.71
C PHE A 3 -25.86 -9.28 5.35
N GLY A 4 -25.38 -10.08 6.31
CA GLY A 4 -24.07 -9.87 6.94
C GLY A 4 -22.91 -10.11 5.97
N SER A 5 -22.99 -11.15 5.14
CA SER A 5 -21.92 -11.46 4.18
C SER A 5 -21.78 -10.41 3.09
N PHE A 6 -22.88 -9.79 2.63
CA PHE A 6 -22.80 -8.71 1.62
C PHE A 6 -22.11 -7.45 2.17
N VAL A 7 -22.43 -7.05 3.40
CA VAL A 7 -21.76 -5.91 4.06
C VAL A 7 -20.29 -6.22 4.33
N GLU A 8 -19.98 -7.46 4.71
CA GLU A 8 -18.61 -7.92 4.94
C GLU A 8 -17.79 -7.86 3.65
N ILE A 9 -18.30 -8.37 2.52
CA ILE A 9 -17.62 -8.30 1.22
C ILE A 9 -17.35 -6.84 0.81
N GLY A 10 -18.33 -5.95 0.95
CA GLY A 10 -18.15 -4.52 0.65
C GLY A 10 -17.08 -3.87 1.52
N THR A 11 -17.05 -4.20 2.81
CA THR A 11 -16.07 -3.67 3.77
C THR A 11 -14.65 -4.19 3.47
N GLN A 12 -14.53 -5.46 3.07
CA GLN A 12 -13.24 -6.05 2.67
C GLN A 12 -12.68 -5.38 1.41
N ALA A 13 -13.54 -5.10 0.41
CA ALA A 13 -13.12 -4.41 -0.81
C ALA A 13 -12.61 -2.99 -0.52
N ILE A 14 -13.35 -2.21 0.28
CA ILE A 14 -12.95 -0.86 0.70
C ILE A 14 -11.64 -0.90 1.48
N ARG A 15 -11.48 -1.86 2.40
CA ARG A 15 -10.27 -2.01 3.20
C ARG A 15 -9.06 -2.34 2.32
N LYS A 16 -9.22 -3.19 1.30
CA LYS A 16 -8.16 -3.49 0.33
C LYS A 16 -7.73 -2.24 -0.42
N GLU A 17 -8.68 -1.46 -0.92
CA GLU A 17 -8.38 -0.21 -1.64
C GLU A 17 -7.66 0.80 -0.74
N ALA A 18 -8.08 0.93 0.51
CA ALA A 18 -7.40 1.79 1.49
C ALA A 18 -5.94 1.35 1.73
N PHE A 19 -5.68 0.04 1.82
CA PHE A 19 -4.31 -0.48 1.94
C PHE A 19 -3.48 -0.20 0.68
N ASP A 20 -4.05 -0.37 -0.52
CA ASP A 20 -3.35 -0.09 -1.78
C ASP A 20 -2.96 1.41 -1.88
N ILE A 21 -3.85 2.30 -1.46
CA ILE A 21 -3.59 3.75 -1.41
C ILE A 21 -2.48 4.06 -0.39
N ASN A 22 -2.57 3.50 0.81
CA ASN A 22 -1.56 3.71 1.86
C ASN A 22 -0.18 3.19 1.42
N ASP A 23 -0.15 2.02 0.79
CA ASP A 23 1.07 1.41 0.28
C ASP A 23 1.75 2.30 -0.79
N ASN A 24 0.96 2.95 -1.67
CA ASN A 24 1.46 3.92 -2.65
C ASN A 24 1.98 5.20 -1.99
N LEU A 25 1.30 5.72 -0.97
CA LEU A 25 1.77 6.88 -0.21
C LEU A 25 3.11 6.58 0.46
N MET A 26 3.21 5.44 1.15
CA MET A 26 4.43 5.00 1.80
C MET A 26 5.58 4.82 0.80
N LEU A 27 5.29 4.34 -0.42
CA LEU A 27 6.29 4.25 -1.49
C LEU A 27 6.84 5.61 -1.90
N LEU A 28 5.98 6.62 -2.03
CA LEU A 28 6.38 7.98 -2.39
C LEU A 28 7.19 8.68 -1.28
N LEU A 29 6.89 8.38 -0.01
CA LEU A 29 7.54 9.03 1.13
C LEU A 29 8.81 8.30 1.61
N PHE A 30 8.82 6.97 1.52
CA PHE A 30 9.82 6.09 2.11
C PHE A 30 10.41 5.09 1.09
N GLY A 31 10.39 5.44 -0.20
CA GLY A 31 11.01 4.66 -1.28
C GLY A 31 12.51 4.40 -1.07
N ASP A 32 13.20 5.25 -0.30
CA ASP A 32 14.61 5.06 0.06
C ASP A 32 14.89 3.72 0.74
N PHE A 33 13.95 3.23 1.56
CA PHE A 33 14.09 1.93 2.23
C PHE A 33 14.07 0.76 1.23
N LEU A 34 13.49 0.97 0.05
CA LEU A 34 13.49 0.03 -1.06
C LEU A 34 14.63 0.28 -2.06
N GLY A 35 15.53 1.22 -1.77
CA GLY A 35 16.65 1.59 -2.64
C GLY A 35 16.28 2.56 -3.77
N ILE A 36 15.08 3.15 -3.75
CA ILE A 36 14.65 4.17 -4.72
C ILE A 36 14.96 5.54 -4.12
N PRO A 37 15.91 6.32 -4.67
CA PRO A 37 16.27 7.61 -4.10
C PRO A 37 15.11 8.59 -4.16
N ASN A 38 14.68 9.10 -3.00
CA ASN A 38 13.60 10.05 -2.84
C ASN A 38 14.17 11.46 -2.53
N PRO A 39 13.88 12.47 -3.37
CA PRO A 39 14.38 13.82 -3.17
C PRO A 39 13.76 14.56 -1.96
N ILE A 40 12.69 14.02 -1.36
CA ILE A 40 11.93 14.66 -0.26
C ILE A 40 12.24 13.99 1.08
N SER A 41 13.07 12.96 1.13
CA SER A 41 13.30 12.14 2.33
C SER A 41 13.70 12.93 3.56
N TYR A 42 14.43 14.03 3.38
CA TYR A 42 14.77 14.94 4.48
C TYR A 42 13.54 15.45 5.24
N TYR A 43 12.45 15.77 4.53
CA TYR A 43 11.21 16.28 5.12
C TYR A 43 10.32 15.15 5.65
N THR A 44 10.44 13.93 5.13
CA THR A 44 9.59 12.81 5.57
C THR A 44 10.07 12.17 6.87
N LEU A 45 11.27 12.51 7.34
CA LEU A 45 11.80 12.07 8.64
C LEU A 45 10.90 12.46 9.83
N GLU A 46 10.22 13.60 9.75
CA GLU A 46 9.28 14.04 10.78
C GLU A 46 8.06 13.10 10.90
N LEU A 47 7.71 12.40 9.81
CA LEU A 47 6.60 11.45 9.78
C LEU A 47 7.00 10.07 10.30
N LEU A 48 8.30 9.77 10.33
CA LEU A 48 8.84 8.47 10.73
C LEU A 48 8.29 7.94 12.07
N PRO A 49 8.20 8.71 13.18
CA PRO A 49 7.67 8.19 14.43
C PRO A 49 6.20 7.74 14.35
N TYR A 50 5.42 8.30 13.41
CA TYR A 50 4.00 7.95 13.25
C TYR A 50 3.80 6.68 12.42
N VAL A 51 4.76 6.34 11.56
CA VAL A 51 4.67 5.18 10.65
C VAL A 51 5.67 4.08 10.98
N ALA A 52 6.53 4.27 11.99
CA ALA A 52 7.62 3.37 12.32
C ALA A 52 7.18 1.92 12.53
N GLU A 53 6.04 1.72 13.22
CA GLU A 53 5.49 0.38 13.46
C GLU A 53 4.96 -0.29 12.19
N GLU A 54 4.44 0.50 11.24
CA GLU A 54 3.88 0.02 9.98
C GLU A 54 4.93 -0.17 8.89
N LEU A 55 6.10 0.46 9.03
CA LEU A 55 7.15 0.52 8.02
C LEU A 55 7.74 -0.86 7.71
N VAL A 56 8.14 -1.63 8.72
CA VAL A 56 8.73 -2.97 8.51
C VAL A 56 7.71 -3.96 7.91
N PRO A 57 6.46 -4.05 8.42
CA PRO A 57 5.43 -4.85 7.76
C PRO A 57 5.16 -4.42 6.32
N TRP A 58 5.13 -3.10 6.05
CA TRP A 58 4.94 -2.56 4.71
C TRP A 58 6.08 -2.93 3.75
N GLU A 59 7.33 -2.78 4.18
CA GLU A 59 8.52 -3.12 3.39
C GLU A 59 8.48 -4.60 2.97
N ARG A 60 8.14 -5.50 3.91
CA ARG A 60 7.98 -6.93 3.60
C ARG A 60 6.84 -7.20 2.62
N ARG A 61 5.72 -6.46 2.68
CA ARG A 61 4.64 -6.57 1.68
C ARG A 61 5.12 -6.11 0.30
N MET A 62 5.87 -5.01 0.25
CA MET A 62 6.46 -4.49 -0.99
C MET A 62 7.46 -5.45 -1.61
N GLN A 63 8.35 -6.04 -0.82
CA GLN A 63 9.31 -7.06 -1.30
C GLN A 63 8.62 -8.31 -1.87
N ASN A 64 7.47 -8.69 -1.30
CA ASN A 64 6.69 -9.82 -1.80
C ASN A 64 5.83 -9.48 -3.03
N ARG A 65 5.65 -8.20 -3.37
CA ARG A 65 4.93 -7.80 -4.59
C ARG A 65 5.81 -8.05 -5.80
N LYS A 66 5.41 -9.01 -6.66
CA LYS A 66 6.18 -9.42 -7.84
C LYS A 66 6.30 -8.30 -8.89
N THR A 67 5.18 -7.62 -9.21
CA THR A 67 5.14 -6.51 -10.19
C THR A 67 3.91 -5.62 -9.95
N ILE A 68 4.10 -4.34 -9.61
CA ILE A 68 3.00 -3.35 -9.45
C ILE A 68 2.22 -3.18 -10.76
N VAL A 69 2.93 -3.18 -11.89
CA VAL A 69 2.35 -3.06 -13.24
C VAL A 69 1.46 -4.26 -13.59
N ALA A 70 1.79 -5.48 -13.17
CA ALA A 70 0.99 -6.66 -13.47
C ALA A 70 -0.31 -6.67 -12.64
N GLU A 71 -0.24 -6.22 -11.39
CA GLU A 71 -1.41 -6.07 -10.52
C GLU A 71 -2.36 -4.98 -11.02
N LYS A 72 -1.81 -3.83 -11.44
CA LYS A 72 -2.60 -2.76 -12.06
C LYS A 72 -3.15 -3.16 -13.43
N ALA A 73 -2.39 -3.86 -14.27
CA ALA A 73 -2.86 -4.36 -15.55
C ALA A 73 -4.05 -5.33 -15.38
N GLY A 74 -4.03 -6.19 -14.34
CA GLY A 74 -5.18 -7.04 -14.01
C GLY A 74 -6.40 -6.29 -13.45
N GLN A 75 -6.23 -5.10 -12.87
CA GLN A 75 -7.33 -4.24 -12.41
C GLN A 75 -8.01 -3.47 -13.56
N TYR A 76 -7.29 -3.19 -14.66
CA TYR A 76 -7.79 -2.44 -15.83
C TYR A 76 -8.14 -3.32 -17.03
N ASP A 77 -8.09 -4.65 -16.90
CA ASP A 77 -8.64 -5.56 -17.91
C ASP A 77 -10.18 -5.48 -17.83
N PHE A 78 -10.71 -4.45 -18.47
CA PHE A 78 -12.13 -4.32 -18.75
C PHE A 78 -12.51 -5.46 -19.69
N GLY A 79 -13.22 -6.45 -19.17
CA GLY A 79 -14.04 -7.34 -19.98
C GLY A 79 -15.18 -6.60 -20.67
#